data_AF-A0A520GJK1-F1
#
_entry.id   AF-A0A520GJK1-F1
#
_cell.length_a   1.000
_cell.length_b   1.000
_cell.length_c   1.000
_cell.angle_alpha   90.00
_cell.angle_beta   90.00
_cell.angle_gamma   90.00
#
_symmetry.space_group_name_H-M   'P 1'
#
loop_
_entity.id
_entity.type
_entity.pdbx_description
1 polymer ?
#
loop_
_entity_poly.entity_id
_entity_poly.type
_entity_poly.pdbx_seq_one_letter_code
_entity_poly.pdbx_strand_id
1 'polypeptide(L)'
;MTAISSQLLLNAVLHVERMSFDERERLADEIHVQQPNLFFSVLALQRCGATLEQMEVVLNLLFVFYSAMQMTGTVWPLISEDVQERGMKRISARARLTDRLTPPQRPRAIADSIAEHPEKQILAYATGKLKEHGLNGANTEAEKMIMLVAINLVESIALAAPATKGRKR
;
A
#
# COMPACT_ATOMS: atom_id res chain seq x y z
N MET A 1 -2.45 17.36 2.20
CA MET A 1 -2.97 17.13 0.83
C MET A 1 -2.47 15.80 0.33
N THR A 2 -3.34 15.02 -0.32
CA THR A 2 -3.04 13.74 -0.97
C THR A 2 -2.15 13.98 -2.18
N ALA A 3 -1.13 13.16 -2.38
CA ALA A 3 -0.28 13.20 -3.58
C ALA A 3 -0.96 12.54 -4.77
N ILE A 4 -1.75 11.49 -4.52
CA ILE A 4 -2.55 10.80 -5.52
C ILE A 4 -4.02 11.11 -5.25
N SER A 5 -4.69 11.73 -6.22
CA SER A 5 -6.12 12.04 -6.11
C SER A 5 -6.96 10.78 -6.30
N SER A 6 -8.22 10.80 -5.83
CA SER A 6 -9.17 9.71 -6.08
C SER A 6 -9.33 9.40 -7.57
N GLN A 7 -9.29 10.42 -8.43
CA GLN A 7 -9.42 10.25 -9.88
C GLN A 7 -8.21 9.51 -10.46
N LEU A 8 -6.99 9.85 -10.03
CA LEU A 8 -5.79 9.15 -10.47
C LEU A 8 -5.78 7.70 -10.01
N LEU A 9 -6.19 7.44 -8.76
CA LEU A 9 -6.34 6.07 -8.25
C LEU A 9 -7.35 5.27 -9.08
N LEU A 10 -8.54 5.84 -9.37
CA LEU A 10 -9.56 5.18 -10.18
C LEU A 10 -9.04 4.88 -11.60
N ASN A 11 -8.37 5.84 -12.23
CA ASN A 11 -7.80 5.66 -13.56
C ASN A 11 -6.73 4.56 -13.56
N ALA A 12 -5.90 4.49 -12.52
CA ALA A 12 -4.89 3.45 -12.37
C ALA A 12 -5.52 2.07 -12.16
N VAL A 13 -6.59 1.95 -11.37
CA VAL A 13 -7.36 0.70 -11.20
C VAL A 13 -7.88 0.24 -12.56
N LEU A 14 -8.61 1.10 -13.28
CA LEU A 14 -9.15 0.76 -14.60
C LEU A 14 -8.06 0.41 -15.62
N HIS A 15 -6.90 1.05 -15.51
CA HIS A 15 -5.76 0.77 -16.38
C HIS A 15 -5.19 -0.63 -16.13
N VAL A 16 -4.90 -0.98 -14.87
CA VAL A 16 -4.36 -2.30 -14.50
C VAL A 16 -5.36 -3.43 -14.73
N GLU A 17 -6.66 -3.18 -14.53
CA GLU A 17 -7.72 -4.15 -14.83
C GLU A 17 -7.82 -4.49 -16.32
N ARG A 18 -7.42 -3.57 -17.21
CA ARG A 18 -7.44 -3.77 -18.66
C ARG A 18 -6.15 -4.34 -19.22
N MET A 19 -5.09 -4.44 -18.42
CA MET A 19 -3.81 -4.97 -18.86
C MET A 19 -3.90 -6.47 -19.15
N SER A 20 -3.31 -6.87 -20.26
CA SER A 20 -2.92 -8.25 -20.56
C SER A 20 -1.82 -8.75 -19.61
N PHE A 21 -1.56 -10.05 -19.65
CA PHE A 21 -0.47 -10.66 -18.89
C PHE A 21 0.89 -10.04 -19.26
N ASP A 22 1.21 -9.94 -20.56
CA ASP A 22 2.47 -9.37 -21.04
C ASP A 22 2.66 -7.91 -20.61
N GLU A 23 1.58 -7.13 -20.51
CA GLU A 23 1.64 -5.75 -20.02
C GLU A 23 1.92 -5.71 -18.51
N ARG A 24 1.34 -6.63 -17.73
CA ARG A 24 1.63 -6.75 -16.29
C ARG A 24 3.06 -7.22 -16.03
N GLU A 25 3.58 -8.13 -16.86
CA GLU A 25 4.98 -8.56 -16.79
C GLU A 25 5.93 -7.39 -17.03
N ARG A 26 5.70 -6.62 -18.11
CA ARG A 26 6.47 -5.39 -18.38
C ARG A 26 6.36 -4.37 -17.24
N LEU A 27 5.19 -4.22 -16.65
CA LEU A 27 5.00 -3.34 -15.49
C LEU A 27 5.80 -3.83 -14.27
N ALA A 28 5.84 -5.15 -14.03
CA ALA A 28 6.64 -5.72 -12.95
C ALA A 28 8.14 -5.46 -13.16
N ASP A 29 8.65 -5.63 -14.39
CA ASP A 29 10.03 -5.29 -14.74
C ASP A 29 10.32 -3.81 -14.52
N GLU A 30 9.41 -2.93 -14.91
CA GLU A 30 9.57 -1.49 -14.70
C GLU A 30 9.62 -1.15 -13.21
N ILE A 31 8.72 -1.72 -12.40
CA ILE A 31 8.68 -1.51 -10.96
C ILE A 31 9.96 -2.06 -10.31
N HIS A 32 10.45 -3.21 -10.76
CA HIS A 32 11.72 -3.75 -10.28
C HIS A 32 12.89 -2.78 -10.52
N VAL A 33 12.94 -2.12 -11.67
CA VAL A 33 13.98 -1.14 -11.99
C VAL A 33 13.80 0.17 -11.22
N GLN A 34 12.57 0.70 -11.16
CA GLN A 34 12.30 2.05 -10.65
C GLN A 34 12.02 2.10 -9.14
N GLN A 35 11.42 1.05 -8.57
CA GLN A 35 11.02 0.93 -7.17
C GLN A 35 11.33 -0.48 -6.61
N PRO A 36 12.58 -0.96 -6.70
CA PRO A 36 12.97 -2.33 -6.32
C PRO A 36 12.53 -2.70 -4.90
N ASN A 37 12.65 -1.79 -3.93
CA ASN A 37 12.32 -2.07 -2.53
C ASN A 37 10.82 -2.32 -2.32
N LEU A 38 9.95 -1.62 -3.06
CA LEU A 38 8.52 -1.92 -3.04
C LEU A 38 8.26 -3.31 -3.60
N PHE A 39 8.86 -3.64 -4.74
CA PHE A 39 8.71 -4.94 -5.38
C PHE A 39 9.19 -6.09 -4.49
N PHE A 40 10.41 -5.99 -3.96
CA PHE A 40 11.00 -7.00 -3.10
C PHE A 40 10.23 -7.17 -1.79
N SER A 41 9.63 -6.12 -1.24
CA SER A 41 8.78 -6.25 -0.06
C SER A 41 7.55 -7.15 -0.30
N VAL A 42 7.01 -7.15 -1.53
CA VAL A 42 5.93 -8.07 -1.94
C VAL A 42 6.46 -9.48 -2.11
N LEU A 43 7.58 -9.66 -2.82
CA LEU A 43 8.17 -10.99 -3.05
C LEU A 43 8.62 -11.68 -1.73
N ALA A 44 9.05 -10.89 -0.75
CA ALA A 44 9.44 -11.40 0.56
C ALA A 44 8.28 -12.09 1.31
N LEU A 45 7.01 -11.81 0.97
CA LEU A 45 5.84 -12.45 1.58
C LEU A 45 5.84 -13.97 1.43
N GLN A 46 6.39 -14.50 0.33
CA GLN A 46 6.50 -15.94 0.14
C GLN A 46 7.34 -16.60 1.25
N ARG A 47 8.39 -15.91 1.73
CA ARG A 47 9.23 -16.38 2.85
C ARG A 47 8.52 -16.31 4.19
N CYS A 48 7.42 -15.56 4.28
CA CYS A 48 6.52 -15.49 5.43
C CYS A 48 5.37 -16.49 5.33
N GLY A 49 5.36 -17.37 4.32
CA GLY A 49 4.34 -18.41 4.14
C GLY A 49 3.10 -17.96 3.36
N ALA A 50 3.13 -16.80 2.70
CA ALA A 50 2.05 -16.40 1.80
C ALA A 50 2.00 -17.31 0.56
N THR A 51 0.79 -17.67 0.13
CA THR A 51 0.59 -18.38 -1.14
C THR A 51 0.81 -17.44 -2.32
N LEU A 52 0.98 -17.98 -3.53
CA LEU A 52 1.10 -17.17 -4.74
C LEU A 52 -0.17 -16.34 -4.99
N GLU A 53 -1.36 -16.90 -4.74
CA GLU A 53 -2.64 -16.20 -4.87
C GLU A 53 -2.74 -15.01 -3.90
N GLN A 54 -2.29 -15.18 -2.66
CA GLN A 54 -2.25 -14.11 -1.67
C GLN A 54 -1.24 -13.02 -2.04
N MET A 55 -0.07 -13.42 -2.54
CA MET A 55 0.96 -12.51 -3.01
C MET A 55 0.47 -11.72 -4.23
N GLU A 56 -0.28 -12.36 -5.14
CA GLU A 56 -0.88 -11.72 -6.31
C GLU A 56 -1.83 -10.57 -5.92
N VAL A 57 -2.59 -10.69 -4.83
CA VAL A 57 -3.42 -9.59 -4.32
C VAL A 57 -2.56 -8.36 -4.00
N VAL A 58 -1.45 -8.55 -3.29
CA VAL A 58 -0.54 -7.44 -2.91
C VAL A 58 0.23 -6.91 -4.12
N LEU A 59 0.59 -7.79 -5.06
CA LEU A 59 1.24 -7.39 -6.31
C LEU A 59 0.32 -6.53 -7.17
N ASN A 60 -0.96 -6.89 -7.29
CA ASN A 60 -1.97 -6.08 -7.97
C ASN A 60 -2.15 -4.71 -7.31
N LEU A 61 -2.12 -4.63 -5.97
CA LEU A 61 -2.10 -3.34 -5.26
C LEU A 61 -0.88 -2.51 -5.66
N LEU A 62 0.31 -3.12 -5.70
CA LEU A 62 1.54 -2.44 -6.11
C LEU A 62 1.45 -1.92 -7.55
N PHE A 63 0.91 -2.71 -8.48
CA PHE A 63 0.66 -2.27 -9.87
C PHE A 63 -0.23 -1.04 -9.93
N VAL A 64 -1.37 -1.07 -9.24
CA VAL A 64 -2.29 0.08 -9.20
C VAL A 64 -1.61 1.31 -8.61
N PHE A 65 -0.88 1.15 -7.51
CA PHE A 65 -0.23 2.28 -6.85
C PHE A 65 0.89 2.89 -7.70
N TYR A 66 1.71 2.05 -8.34
CA TYR A 66 2.75 2.51 -9.22
C TYR A 66 2.19 3.20 -10.47
N SER A 67 1.16 2.64 -11.11
CA SER A 67 0.48 3.32 -12.22
C SER A 67 -0.12 4.67 -11.78
N ALA A 68 -0.69 4.75 -10.57
CA ALA A 68 -1.18 6.02 -10.03
C ALA A 68 -0.05 7.04 -9.78
N MET A 69 1.12 6.58 -9.32
CA MET A 69 2.32 7.41 -9.19
C MET A 69 2.75 7.97 -10.55
N GLN A 70 2.83 7.13 -11.58
CA GLN A 70 3.19 7.55 -12.94
C GLN A 70 2.19 8.58 -13.51
N MET A 71 0.89 8.36 -13.32
CA MET A 71 -0.15 9.26 -13.82
C MET A 71 -0.16 10.64 -13.13
N THR A 72 0.56 10.82 -12.02
CA THR A 72 0.74 12.16 -11.42
C THR A 72 1.53 13.11 -12.32
N GLY A 73 2.29 12.59 -13.29
CA GLY A 73 3.18 13.38 -14.15
C GLY A 73 4.38 13.99 -13.41
N THR A 74 4.62 13.59 -12.16
CA THR A 74 5.76 14.03 -11.35
C THR A 74 6.79 12.93 -11.19
N VAL A 75 8.06 13.31 -11.04
CA VAL A 75 9.13 12.36 -10.73
C VAL A 75 9.02 11.96 -9.26
N TRP A 76 8.81 10.66 -9.02
CA TRP A 76 8.81 10.10 -7.68
C TRP A 76 10.23 9.70 -7.29
N PRO A 77 10.68 10.01 -6.06
CA PRO A 77 11.95 9.49 -5.58
C PRO A 77 11.88 7.97 -5.43
N LEU A 78 13.05 7.32 -5.46
CA LEU A 78 13.17 5.94 -5.02
C LEU A 78 12.68 5.83 -3.57
N ILE A 79 11.74 4.93 -3.33
CA ILE A 79 11.29 4.59 -1.98
C ILE A 79 12.35 3.66 -1.38
N SER A 80 13.18 4.22 -0.51
CA SER A 80 14.25 3.47 0.17
C SER A 80 13.70 2.54 1.26
N GLU A 81 14.52 1.57 1.68
CA GLU A 81 14.23 0.75 2.85
C GLU A 81 14.00 1.61 4.11
N ASP A 82 14.73 2.71 4.29
CA ASP A 82 14.50 3.66 5.39
C ASP A 82 13.11 4.32 5.35
N VAL A 83 12.55 4.54 4.15
CA VAL A 83 11.16 5.02 4.01
C VAL A 83 10.19 3.93 4.45
N GLN A 84 10.39 2.69 3.99
CA GLN A 84 9.58 1.53 4.38
C GLN A 84 9.67 1.24 5.88
N GLU A 85 10.84 1.38 6.50
CA GLU A 85 11.03 1.17 7.93
C GLU A 85 10.30 2.24 8.75
N ARG A 86 10.35 3.51 8.31
CA ARG A 86 9.56 4.59 8.93
C ARG A 86 8.06 4.35 8.80
N GLY A 87 7.59 3.88 7.64
CA GLY A 87 6.21 3.46 7.43
C GLY A 87 5.81 2.35 8.40
N MET A 88 6.64 1.31 8.53
CA MET A 88 6.42 0.21 9.45
C MET A 88 6.38 0.65 10.92
N LYS A 89 7.25 1.59 11.32
CA LYS A 89 7.23 2.21 12.66
C LYS A 89 5.91 2.93 12.93
N ARG A 90 5.36 3.65 11.94
CA ARG A 90 4.04 4.30 12.06
C ARG A 90 2.91 3.29 12.20
N ILE A 91 2.90 2.24 11.36
CA ILE A 91 1.90 1.16 11.43
C ILE A 91 1.94 0.50 12.81
N SER A 92 3.13 0.11 13.27
CA SER A 92 3.32 -0.53 14.57
C SER A 92 2.90 0.36 15.74
N ALA A 93 3.14 1.68 15.66
CA ALA A 93 2.69 2.62 16.67
C ALA A 93 1.15 2.70 16.73
N ARG A 94 0.48 2.72 15.58
CA ARG A 94 -0.99 2.72 15.52
C ARG A 94 -1.58 1.40 16.02
N ALA A 95 -1.02 0.26 15.63
CA ALA A 95 -1.45 -1.05 16.12
C ALA A 95 -1.38 -1.13 17.66
N ARG A 96 -0.25 -0.70 18.25
CA ARG A 96 -0.08 -0.64 19.71
C ARG A 96 -1.08 0.28 20.40
N LEU A 97 -1.50 1.37 19.74
CA LEU A 97 -2.54 2.26 20.27
C LEU A 97 -3.90 1.54 20.26
N THR A 98 -4.25 0.89 19.15
CA THR A 98 -5.51 0.14 19.00
C THR A 98 -5.62 -1.04 19.97
N ASP A 99 -4.52 -1.72 20.27
CA ASP A 99 -4.51 -2.82 21.25
C ASP A 99 -4.90 -2.37 22.66
N ARG A 100 -4.58 -1.12 23.02
CA ARG A 100 -4.94 -0.51 24.31
C ARG A 100 -6.41 -0.10 24.39
N LEU A 101 -7.15 -0.11 23.26
CA LEU A 101 -8.56 0.26 23.20
C LEU A 101 -9.47 -0.94 23.48
N THR A 102 -10.63 -0.65 24.08
CA THR A 102 -11.69 -1.65 24.28
C THR A 102 -12.31 -2.09 22.94
N PRO A 103 -12.87 -3.31 22.83
CA PRO A 103 -13.46 -3.80 21.58
C PRO A 103 -14.47 -2.85 20.90
N PRO A 104 -15.35 -2.12 21.63
CA PRO A 104 -16.25 -1.15 21.02
C PRO A 104 -15.57 0.10 20.44
N GLN A 105 -14.37 0.47 20.94
CA GLN A 105 -13.64 1.65 20.51
C GLN A 105 -12.77 1.38 19.26
N ARG A 106 -12.35 0.13 19.04
CA ARG A 106 -11.41 -0.25 17.97
C ARG A 106 -11.92 0.09 16.56
N PRO A 107 -13.18 -0.22 16.17
CA PRO A 107 -13.66 0.10 14.82
C PRO A 107 -13.61 1.60 14.51
N ARG A 108 -13.96 2.43 15.50
CA ARG A 108 -13.93 3.90 15.36
C ARG A 108 -12.50 4.41 15.22
N ALA A 109 -11.58 3.93 16.05
CA ALA A 109 -10.17 4.34 15.96
C ALA A 109 -9.52 3.93 14.62
N ILE A 110 -9.88 2.77 14.07
CA ILE A 110 -9.42 2.35 12.73
C ILE A 110 -9.99 3.29 11.66
N ALA A 111 -11.28 3.60 11.71
CA ALA A 111 -11.92 4.50 10.75
C ALA A 111 -11.31 5.91 10.80
N ASP A 112 -11.10 6.46 12.00
CA ASP A 112 -10.48 7.77 12.20
C ASP A 112 -9.03 7.77 11.66
N SER A 113 -8.26 6.71 11.94
CA SER A 113 -6.90 6.56 11.41
C SER A 113 -6.85 6.52 9.88
N ILE A 114 -7.85 5.92 9.22
CA ILE A 114 -7.93 5.94 7.75
C ILE A 114 -8.30 7.34 7.26
N ALA A 115 -9.27 7.99 7.90
CA ALA A 115 -9.76 9.31 7.51
C ALA A 115 -8.68 10.41 7.60
N GLU A 116 -7.79 10.30 8.59
CA GLU A 116 -6.68 11.23 8.82
C GLU A 116 -5.43 10.94 7.96
N HIS A 117 -5.37 9.77 7.30
CA HIS A 117 -4.20 9.38 6.53
C HIS A 117 -3.98 10.33 5.31
N PRO A 118 -2.74 10.79 5.04
CA PRO A 118 -2.46 11.69 3.92
C PRO A 118 -2.88 11.15 2.56
N GLU A 119 -2.86 9.82 2.38
CA GLU A 119 -3.33 9.11 1.18
C GLU A 119 -4.54 8.22 1.51
N LYS A 120 -5.54 8.76 2.23
CA LYS A 120 -6.71 8.01 2.73
C LYS A 120 -7.44 7.15 1.69
N GLN A 121 -7.47 7.60 0.43
CA GLN A 121 -8.14 6.88 -0.65
C GLN A 121 -7.39 5.61 -1.06
N ILE A 122 -6.06 5.70 -1.16
CA ILE A 122 -5.19 4.54 -1.41
C ILE A 122 -5.31 3.56 -0.23
N LEU A 123 -5.27 4.06 1.01
CA LEU A 123 -5.39 3.22 2.19
C LEU A 123 -6.74 2.50 2.27
N ALA A 124 -7.84 3.21 1.97
CA ALA A 124 -9.17 2.64 1.91
C ALA A 124 -9.27 1.57 0.82
N TYR A 125 -8.73 1.82 -0.36
CA TYR A 125 -8.67 0.84 -1.46
C TYR A 125 -7.88 -0.41 -1.07
N ALA A 126 -6.68 -0.25 -0.50
CA ALA A 126 -5.85 -1.37 -0.04
C ALA A 126 -6.59 -2.23 0.99
N THR A 127 -7.16 -1.58 2.01
CA THR A 127 -7.91 -2.26 3.08
C THR A 127 -9.16 -2.95 2.54
N GLY A 128 -9.86 -2.32 1.58
CA GLY A 128 -10.99 -2.89 0.87
C GLY A 128 -10.62 -4.17 0.12
N LYS A 129 -9.53 -4.13 -0.67
CA LYS A 129 -9.03 -5.29 -1.42
C LYS A 129 -8.60 -6.44 -0.51
N LEU A 130 -7.87 -6.15 0.57
CA LEU A 130 -7.53 -7.18 1.56
C LEU A 130 -8.78 -7.83 2.15
N LYS A 131 -9.81 -7.04 2.46
CA LYS A 131 -11.09 -7.56 2.98
C LYS A 131 -11.84 -8.41 1.96
N GLU A 132 -11.91 -7.98 0.70
CA GLU A 132 -12.55 -8.73 -0.40
C GLU A 132 -11.96 -10.13 -0.57
N HIS A 133 -10.65 -10.27 -0.32
CA HIS A 133 -9.92 -11.54 -0.42
C HIS A 133 -9.76 -12.28 0.93
N GLY A 134 -10.41 -11.82 2.01
CA GLY A 134 -10.33 -12.46 3.34
C GLY A 134 -8.98 -12.29 4.06
N LEU A 135 -8.14 -11.37 3.61
CA LEU A 135 -6.77 -11.12 4.12
C LEU A 135 -6.70 -10.01 5.18
N ASN A 136 -7.83 -9.65 5.78
CA ASN A 136 -7.95 -8.60 6.79
C ASN A 136 -8.03 -9.14 8.24
N GLY A 137 -8.12 -10.45 8.42
CA GLY A 137 -8.30 -11.09 9.72
C GLY A 137 -7.02 -11.26 10.53
N ALA A 138 -5.85 -11.23 9.89
CA ALA A 138 -4.55 -11.45 10.53
C ALA A 138 -4.51 -12.75 11.36
N ASN A 139 -5.22 -13.79 10.90
CA ASN A 139 -5.42 -15.04 11.62
C ASN A 139 -4.15 -15.91 11.62
N THR A 140 -3.34 -15.78 10.57
CA THR A 140 -2.06 -16.45 10.41
C THR A 140 -0.91 -15.45 10.36
N GLU A 141 0.31 -15.92 10.57
CA GLU A 141 1.50 -15.06 10.43
C GLU A 141 1.65 -14.54 9.00
N ALA A 142 1.34 -15.38 8.00
CA ALA A 142 1.31 -14.98 6.60
C ALA A 142 0.30 -13.83 6.36
N GLU A 143 -0.94 -13.96 6.85
CA GLU A 143 -1.96 -12.90 6.73
C GLU A 143 -1.54 -11.60 7.42
N LYS A 144 -0.91 -11.68 8.60
CA LYS A 144 -0.35 -10.49 9.27
C LYS A 144 0.69 -9.81 8.40
N MET A 145 1.64 -10.58 7.85
CA MET A 145 2.70 -10.04 7.00
C MET A 145 2.14 -9.44 5.71
N ILE A 146 1.15 -10.08 5.08
CA ILE A 146 0.42 -9.55 3.92
C ILE A 146 -0.19 -8.19 4.25
N MET A 147 -0.94 -8.10 5.35
CA MET A 147 -1.59 -6.86 5.77
C MET A 147 -0.55 -5.77 6.06
N LEU A 148 0.54 -6.10 6.76
CA LEU A 148 1.61 -5.17 7.08
C LEU A 148 2.31 -4.65 5.81
N VAL A 149 2.66 -5.52 4.87
CA VAL A 149 3.31 -5.11 3.61
C VAL A 149 2.37 -4.24 2.79
N ALA A 150 1.11 -4.65 2.60
CA ALA A 150 0.14 -3.89 1.81
C ALA A 150 -0.11 -2.47 2.38
N ILE A 151 -0.26 -2.34 3.70
CA ILE A 151 -0.39 -1.01 4.35
C ILE A 151 0.94 -0.24 4.27
N ASN A 152 2.08 -0.92 4.36
CA ASN A 152 3.39 -0.27 4.27
C ASN A 152 3.69 0.26 2.87
N LEU A 153 3.16 -0.34 1.79
CA LEU A 153 3.21 0.27 0.46
C LEU A 153 2.57 1.66 0.48
N VAL A 154 1.40 1.78 1.12
CA VAL A 154 0.65 3.05 1.20
C VAL A 154 1.38 4.08 2.05
N GLU A 155 1.89 3.69 3.23
CA GLU A 155 2.68 4.58 4.08
C GLU A 155 3.96 5.05 3.39
N SER A 156 4.62 4.17 2.64
CA SER A 156 5.84 4.49 1.93
C SER A 156 5.61 5.53 0.83
N ILE A 157 4.53 5.37 0.07
CA ILE A 157 4.08 6.36 -0.93
C ILE A 157 3.75 7.68 -0.23
N ALA A 158 3.02 7.66 0.87
CA ALA A 158 2.68 8.87 1.61
C ALA A 158 3.93 9.60 2.16
N LEU A 159 4.96 8.86 2.57
CA LEU A 159 6.22 9.41 3.07
C LEU A 159 7.12 9.95 1.95
N ALA A 160 7.16 9.27 0.82
CA ALA A 160 8.00 9.61 -0.33
C ALA A 160 7.36 10.64 -1.28
N ALA A 161 6.06 10.87 -1.15
CA ALA A 161 5.30 11.80 -1.96
C ALA A 161 6.04 13.13 -2.21
N PRO A 162 6.21 13.53 -3.47
CA PRO A 162 6.73 14.86 -3.81
C PRO A 162 5.94 15.96 -3.10
N ALA A 163 6.62 17.05 -2.74
CA ALA A 163 5.97 18.15 -2.06
C ALA A 163 4.90 18.78 -2.96
N THR A 164 3.62 18.53 -2.66
CA THR A 164 2.52 19.31 -3.20
C THR A 164 2.52 20.68 -2.53
N LYS A 165 2.26 21.77 -3.28
CA LYS A 165 2.23 23.15 -2.74
C LYS A 165 1.41 23.18 -1.43
N GLY A 166 2.05 23.34 -0.27
CA GLY A 166 1.38 23.38 1.04
C GLY A 166 1.57 22.17 1.97
N ARG A 167 2.30 21.12 1.58
CA ARG A 167 2.68 20.00 2.48
C ARG A 167 3.93 20.39 3.28
N LYS A 168 3.78 20.79 4.56
CA LYS A 168 4.93 20.89 5.48
C LYS A 168 5.40 19.46 5.81
N ARG A 169 6.70 19.20 5.66
CA ARG A 169 7.34 17.92 5.99
C ARG A 169 7.56 17.81 7.48
#